data_AF-A0A9W3VHE0-F1
#
_entry.id   AF-A0A9W3VHE0-F1
#
_cell.length_a   1.000
_cell.length_b   1.000
_cell.length_c   1.000
_cell.angle_alpha   90.00
_cell.angle_beta   90.00
_cell.angle_gamma   90.00
#
_symmetry.space_group_name_H-M   'P 1'
#
loop_
_entity.id
_entity.type
_entity.pdbx_description
1 polymer ?
#
loop_
_entity_poly.entity_id
_entity_poly.type
_entity_poly.pdbx_seq_one_letter_code
_entity_poly.pdbx_strand_id
1 'polypeptide(L)'
;MNNKKITVSFLIIILLLSLGAYFYFFFLEKKEEVTNTNNEKSYQQEKSSNTSSIPVKENKYYVVYIKQKNGNGSSFVPVKLNPGFKNDADFNVSISFDDYGNIINDNKIIVIDNFVISKENKEMIKKIAGINEYNEALQEIEDRVNETKNNLKKEGHI
;
A
#
# COMPACT_ATOMS: atom_id res chain seq x y z
N MET A 1 30.79 -44.61 12.22
CA MET A 1 29.82 -43.54 11.90
C MET A 1 29.99 -43.19 10.43
N ASN A 2 28.96 -43.28 9.60
CA ASN A 2 29.13 -43.17 8.14
C ASN A 2 29.46 -41.72 7.76
N ASN A 3 30.70 -41.46 7.36
CA ASN A 3 31.22 -40.12 7.03
C ASN A 3 30.30 -39.34 6.07
N LYS A 4 29.63 -40.03 5.14
CA LYS A 4 28.65 -39.44 4.22
C LYS A 4 27.44 -38.77 4.92
N LYS A 5 26.95 -39.33 6.02
CA LYS A 5 25.83 -38.76 6.80
C LYS A 5 26.25 -37.49 7.54
N ILE A 6 27.51 -37.45 7.99
CA ILE A 6 28.10 -36.29 8.67
C ILE A 6 28.27 -35.13 7.68
N THR A 7 28.75 -35.41 6.46
CA THR A 7 28.93 -34.38 5.42
C THR A 7 27.60 -33.75 4.99
N VAL A 8 26.55 -34.56 4.82
CA VAL A 8 25.21 -34.06 4.45
C VAL A 8 24.60 -33.22 5.57
N SER A 9 24.76 -33.65 6.83
CA SER A 9 24.30 -32.87 7.98
C SER A 9 25.00 -31.51 8.07
N PHE A 10 26.29 -31.45 7.76
CA PHE A 10 27.06 -30.20 7.81
C PHE A 10 26.63 -29.22 6.71
N LEU A 11 26.33 -29.72 5.50
CA LEU A 11 25.80 -28.91 4.40
C LEU A 11 24.43 -28.30 4.72
N ILE A 12 23.55 -29.05 5.38
CA ILE A 12 22.22 -28.55 5.78
C ILE A 12 22.33 -27.43 6.82
N ILE A 13 23.26 -27.56 7.76
CA ILE A 13 23.50 -26.54 8.80
C ILE A 13 24.02 -25.24 8.17
N ILE A 14 24.95 -25.33 7.21
CA ILE A 14 25.47 -24.16 6.49
C ILE A 14 24.36 -23.46 5.70
N LEU A 15 23.48 -24.23 5.03
CA LEU A 15 22.35 -23.70 4.26
C LEU A 15 21.34 -22.96 5.16
N LEU A 16 21.05 -23.50 6.35
CA LEU A 16 20.14 -22.87 7.31
C LEU A 16 20.73 -21.58 7.91
N LEU A 17 22.04 -21.55 8.17
CA LEU A 17 22.74 -20.37 8.67
C LEU A 17 22.76 -19.24 7.63
N SER A 18 22.98 -19.55 6.35
CA SER A 18 22.96 -18.54 5.29
C SER A 18 21.56 -17.95 5.05
N LEU A 19 20.51 -18.78 5.16
CA LEU A 19 19.13 -18.30 5.07
C LEU A 19 18.77 -17.38 6.26
N GLY A 20 19.17 -17.76 7.47
CA GLY A 20 18.94 -16.95 8.68
C GLY A 20 19.61 -15.58 8.62
N ALA A 21 20.87 -15.53 8.16
CA ALA A 21 21.59 -14.26 7.99
C ALA A 21 20.92 -13.35 6.93
N TYR A 22 20.47 -13.92 5.81
CA TYR A 22 19.76 -13.16 4.77
C TYR A 22 18.45 -12.56 5.30
N PHE A 23 17.65 -13.34 6.04
CA PHE A 23 16.43 -12.83 6.68
C PHE A 23 16.73 -11.75 7.73
N TYR A 24 17.79 -11.91 8.51
CA TYR A 24 18.17 -10.91 9.51
C TYR A 24 18.51 -9.56 8.85
N PHE A 25 19.36 -9.55 7.83
CA PHE A 25 19.71 -8.32 7.11
C PHE A 25 18.51 -7.69 6.38
N PHE A 26 17.68 -8.49 5.71
CA PHE A 26 16.49 -8.00 5.01
C PHE A 26 15.47 -7.33 5.96
N PHE A 27 15.35 -7.80 7.20
CA PHE A 27 14.48 -7.18 8.20
C PHE A 27 15.15 -6.05 8.99
N LEU A 28 16.47 -6.03 9.11
CA LEU A 28 17.21 -4.92 9.74
C LEU A 28 17.23 -3.68 8.85
N GLU A 29 17.31 -3.85 7.54
CA GLU A 29 17.29 -2.76 6.54
C GLU A 29 15.92 -2.06 6.44
N LYS A 30 14.88 -2.60 7.09
CA LYS A 30 13.58 -1.94 7.31
C LYS A 30 13.48 -1.15 8.62
N LYS A 31 14.57 -0.98 9.35
CA LYS A 31 14.61 -0.18 10.59
C LYS A 31 15.58 1.01 10.48
N GLU A 32 15.28 1.90 9.56
CA GLU A 32 15.67 3.32 9.58
C GLU A 32 14.37 4.10 9.28
N GLU A 33 13.93 5.15 9.96
CA GLU A 33 14.37 5.91 11.12
C GLU A 33 13.08 6.65 11.55
N VAL A 34 12.48 6.31 12.70
CA VAL A 34 11.37 7.10 13.26
C VAL A 34 11.98 8.07 14.27
N THR A 35 12.51 9.17 13.77
CA THR A 35 12.85 10.33 14.59
C THR A 35 11.56 11.11 14.87
N ASN A 36 10.92 10.72 15.98
CA ASN A 36 9.85 11.51 16.59
C ASN A 36 10.38 12.91 16.91
N THR A 37 10.03 13.89 16.09
CA THR A 37 10.16 15.30 16.47
C THR A 37 8.78 15.93 16.40
N ASN A 38 8.15 16.00 17.58
CA ASN A 38 7.08 16.96 17.85
C ASN A 38 7.59 18.34 17.48
N ASN A 39 6.95 19.02 16.52
CA ASN A 39 6.90 20.47 16.48
C ASN A 39 5.61 20.92 15.78
N GLU A 40 4.75 21.54 16.59
CA GLU A 40 3.64 22.35 16.14
C GLU A 40 4.12 23.57 15.32
N LYS A 41 3.30 23.90 14.31
CA LYS A 41 3.11 25.23 13.67
C LYS A 41 4.28 25.80 12.85
N SER A 42 4.05 25.96 11.55
CA SER A 42 3.59 27.22 10.95
C SER A 42 3.78 27.18 9.43
N TYR A 43 2.83 27.76 8.71
CA TYR A 43 2.98 28.12 7.30
C TYR A 43 4.24 28.96 7.10
N GLN A 44 5.12 28.56 6.19
CA GLN A 44 5.80 29.48 5.28
C GLN A 44 6.49 28.72 4.14
N GLN A 45 6.16 29.16 2.94
CA GLN A 45 6.75 28.76 1.67
C GLN A 45 8.16 29.35 1.60
N GLU A 46 9.19 28.52 1.77
CA GLU A 46 10.56 28.88 1.40
C GLU A 46 11.06 28.04 0.22
N LYS A 47 11.41 28.78 -0.82
CA LYS A 47 12.00 28.33 -2.07
C LYS A 47 13.49 28.18 -1.83
N SER A 48 14.00 26.95 -1.72
CA SER A 48 15.42 26.66 -1.79
C SER A 48 15.65 25.35 -2.52
N SER A 49 16.55 25.41 -3.49
CA SER A 49 17.00 24.32 -4.37
C SER A 49 17.43 23.08 -3.59
N ASN A 50 16.93 21.90 -3.97
CA ASN A 50 17.65 20.62 -4.02
C ASN A 50 16.66 19.50 -4.38
N THR A 51 17.09 18.58 -5.27
CA THR A 51 16.45 17.30 -5.65
C THR A 51 14.92 17.37 -5.77
N SER A 52 14.39 17.38 -6.99
CA SER A 52 12.95 17.39 -7.29
C SER A 52 12.26 16.09 -6.84
N SER A 53 12.22 15.83 -5.53
CA SER A 53 11.29 14.91 -4.92
C SER A 53 9.92 15.52 -5.10
N ILE A 54 9.07 14.88 -5.90
CA ILE A 54 7.66 15.26 -6.03
C ILE A 54 7.08 15.23 -4.61
N PRO A 55 6.64 16.38 -4.04
CA PRO A 55 6.12 16.41 -2.69
C PRO A 55 4.87 15.55 -2.64
N VAL A 56 4.92 14.47 -1.85
CA VAL A 56 3.78 13.59 -1.64
C VAL A 56 2.77 14.34 -0.79
N LYS A 57 1.65 14.72 -1.39
CA LYS A 57 0.57 15.35 -0.64
C LYS A 57 -0.16 14.27 0.14
N GLU A 58 -0.06 14.33 1.46
CA GLU A 58 -0.69 13.35 2.35
C GLU A 58 -2.22 13.37 2.21
N ASN A 59 -2.80 12.19 2.05
CA ASN A 59 -4.24 12.00 2.05
C ASN A 59 -4.76 12.03 3.50
N LYS A 60 -5.88 12.72 3.72
CA LYS A 60 -6.54 12.70 5.04
C LYS A 60 -7.08 11.30 5.36
N TYR A 61 -7.67 10.65 4.37
CA TYR A 61 -8.37 9.37 4.47
C TYR A 61 -7.62 8.27 3.72
N TYR A 62 -7.87 7.02 4.07
CA TYR A 62 -7.49 5.87 3.25
C TYR A 62 -8.28 5.89 1.95
N VAL A 63 -7.57 5.73 0.84
CA VAL A 63 -8.10 5.79 -0.52
C VAL A 63 -7.87 4.45 -1.19
N VAL A 64 -8.87 3.97 -1.90
CA VAL A 64 -8.71 2.85 -2.84
C VAL A 64 -8.53 3.44 -4.24
N TYR A 65 -7.47 3.04 -4.93
CA TYR A 65 -7.23 3.38 -6.32
C TYR A 65 -7.31 2.13 -7.19
N ILE A 66 -8.22 2.12 -8.15
CA ILE A 66 -8.37 1.05 -9.13
C ILE A 66 -7.55 1.41 -10.36
N LYS A 67 -6.42 0.73 -10.57
CA LYS A 67 -5.55 0.90 -11.73
C LYS A 67 -6.03 0.04 -12.89
N GLN A 68 -6.32 0.66 -14.03
CA GLN A 68 -6.74 -0.03 -15.25
C GLN A 68 -5.53 -0.27 -16.18
N LYS A 69 -5.64 -1.25 -17.08
CA LYS A 69 -4.55 -1.61 -18.01
C LYS A 69 -4.19 -0.51 -19.01
N ASN A 70 -5.13 0.36 -19.34
CA ASN A 70 -4.96 1.47 -20.29
C ASN A 70 -4.29 2.71 -19.67
N GLY A 71 -3.82 2.64 -18.42
CA GLY A 71 -3.24 3.76 -17.70
C GLY A 71 -4.26 4.68 -17.02
N ASN A 72 -5.57 4.44 -17.22
CA ASN A 72 -6.60 5.13 -16.47
C ASN A 72 -6.74 4.54 -15.07
N GLY A 73 -7.38 5.30 -14.19
CA GLY A 73 -7.82 4.76 -12.91
C GLY A 73 -8.94 5.58 -12.31
N SER A 74 -9.60 4.97 -11.35
CA SER A 74 -10.61 5.63 -10.53
C SER A 74 -10.24 5.47 -9.06
N SER A 75 -10.64 6.42 -8.24
CA SER A 75 -10.38 6.39 -6.80
C SER A 75 -11.65 6.64 -6.01
N PHE A 76 -11.74 6.01 -4.85
CA PHE A 76 -12.81 6.27 -3.90
C PHE A 76 -12.30 6.13 -2.46
N VAL A 77 -13.02 6.74 -1.54
CA VAL A 77 -12.77 6.60 -0.09
C VAL A 77 -13.81 5.63 0.48
N PRO A 78 -13.39 4.45 0.96
CA PRO A 78 -14.29 3.52 1.65
C PRO A 78 -14.65 4.04 3.04
N VAL A 79 -15.94 4.04 3.37
CA VAL A 79 -16.47 4.57 4.63
C VAL A 79 -16.05 3.68 5.79
N LYS A 80 -16.04 2.36 5.60
CA LYS A 80 -15.68 1.38 6.63
C LYS A 80 -14.19 1.42 7.02
N LEU A 81 -13.31 1.91 6.14
CA LEU A 81 -11.91 2.16 6.53
C LEU A 81 -11.69 3.56 7.14
N ASN A 82 -12.68 4.44 7.06
CA ASN A 82 -12.56 5.84 7.43
C ASN A 82 -13.72 6.26 8.32
N PRO A 83 -13.75 5.83 9.59
CA PRO A 83 -14.79 6.24 10.53
C PRO A 83 -14.74 7.77 10.70
N GLY A 84 -15.78 8.46 10.23
CA GLY A 84 -15.88 9.93 10.20
C GLY A 84 -15.81 10.55 8.80
N PHE A 85 -15.51 9.75 7.78
CA PHE A 85 -15.71 10.17 6.39
C PHE A 85 -17.20 10.17 6.04
N LYS A 86 -17.64 11.23 5.36
CA LYS A 86 -18.99 11.35 4.80
C LYS A 86 -18.87 11.72 3.33
N ASN A 87 -19.67 11.06 2.48
CA ASN A 87 -19.65 11.25 1.02
C ASN A 87 -20.08 12.66 0.55
N ASP A 88 -20.61 13.49 1.45
CA ASP A 88 -21.03 14.88 1.22
C ASP A 88 -19.91 15.90 1.48
N ALA A 89 -18.76 15.47 2.02
CA ALA A 89 -17.63 16.34 2.24
C ALA A 89 -16.91 16.62 0.91
N ASP A 90 -16.57 17.87 0.62
CA ASP A 90 -15.64 18.20 -0.46
C ASP A 90 -14.24 17.68 -0.08
N PHE A 91 -13.88 16.51 -0.58
CA PHE A 91 -12.53 15.95 -0.41
C PHE A 91 -11.87 15.78 -1.77
N ASN A 92 -10.60 16.18 -1.82
CA ASN A 92 -9.74 15.94 -2.97
C ASN A 92 -8.83 14.77 -2.65
N VAL A 93 -8.96 13.69 -3.43
CA VAL A 93 -8.01 12.59 -3.42
C VAL A 93 -6.76 13.05 -4.18
N SER A 94 -5.59 12.95 -3.54
CA SER A 94 -4.32 13.23 -4.19
C SER A 94 -3.59 11.92 -4.45
N ILE A 95 -3.31 11.63 -5.72
CA ILE A 95 -2.49 10.47 -6.13
C ILE A 95 -1.32 11.01 -6.92
N SER A 96 -0.12 10.83 -6.37
CA SER A 96 1.13 11.22 -7.00
C SER A 96 1.73 10.00 -7.69
N PHE A 97 2.38 10.23 -8.83
CA PHE A 97 3.04 9.18 -9.61
C PHE A 97 4.50 9.54 -9.80
N ASP A 98 5.37 8.53 -9.83
CA ASP A 98 6.76 8.70 -10.24
C ASP A 98 6.89 8.76 -11.77
N ASP A 99 8.12 9.01 -12.25
CA ASP A 99 8.43 9.09 -13.68
C ASP A 99 8.20 7.76 -14.43
N TYR A 100 7.99 6.65 -13.70
CA TYR A 100 7.71 5.32 -14.23
C TYR A 100 6.22 4.94 -14.17
N GLY A 101 5.35 5.85 -13.71
CA GLY A 101 3.91 5.60 -13.56
C GLY A 101 3.52 4.70 -12.38
N ASN A 102 4.42 4.54 -11.41
CA ASN A 102 4.11 3.93 -10.12
C ASN A 102 3.52 4.97 -9.18
N ILE A 103 2.58 4.53 -8.35
CA ILE A 103 1.96 5.42 -7.35
C ILE A 103 2.95 5.65 -6.24
N ILE A 104 3.24 6.92 -5.96
CA ILE A 104 3.98 7.33 -4.78
C ILE A 104 2.99 7.30 -3.62
N ASN A 105 3.10 6.27 -2.79
CA ASN A 105 2.14 5.94 -1.73
C ASN A 105 2.59 6.52 -0.38
N ASP A 106 1.72 7.26 0.29
CA ASP A 106 1.88 7.80 1.64
C ASP A 106 1.41 6.81 2.74
N ASN A 107 1.33 5.53 2.41
CA ASN A 107 0.71 4.45 3.20
C ASN A 107 -0.81 4.55 3.35
N LYS A 108 -1.48 5.49 2.67
CA LYS A 108 -2.95 5.61 2.70
C LYS A 108 -3.61 5.24 1.38
N ILE A 109 -2.86 4.83 0.37
CA ILE A 109 -3.42 4.38 -0.91
C ILE A 109 -3.37 2.85 -1.00
N ILE A 110 -4.53 2.23 -1.21
CA ILE A 110 -4.67 0.81 -1.51
C ILE A 110 -4.84 0.68 -3.03
N VAL A 111 -3.83 0.12 -3.70
CA VAL A 111 -3.81 0.00 -5.16
C VAL A 111 -4.42 -1.35 -5.57
N ILE A 112 -5.48 -1.33 -6.35
CA ILE A 112 -6.17 -2.50 -6.90
C ILE A 112 -5.88 -2.56 -8.40
N ASP A 113 -5.12 -3.56 -8.81
CA ASP A 113 -4.76 -3.73 -10.21
C ASP A 113 -5.84 -4.51 -10.97
N ASN A 114 -6.32 -3.90 -12.05
CA ASN A 114 -7.23 -4.53 -13.01
C ASN A 114 -8.47 -5.16 -12.36
N PHE A 115 -9.05 -4.47 -11.38
CA PHE A 115 -10.24 -4.91 -10.63
C PHE A 115 -10.03 -6.23 -9.85
N VAL A 116 -8.79 -6.60 -9.55
CA VAL A 116 -8.46 -7.80 -8.77
C VAL A 116 -7.90 -7.37 -7.41
N ILE A 117 -8.63 -7.70 -6.34
CA ILE A 117 -8.16 -7.47 -4.97
C ILE A 117 -7.17 -8.57 -4.60
N SER A 118 -5.89 -8.20 -4.49
CA SER A 118 -4.80 -9.11 -4.18
C SER A 118 -4.79 -9.55 -2.71
N LYS A 119 -3.93 -10.51 -2.38
CA LYS A 119 -3.72 -10.91 -0.99
C LYS A 119 -3.10 -9.77 -0.17
N GLU A 120 -2.16 -9.04 -0.76
CA GLU A 120 -1.54 -7.86 -0.14
C GLU A 120 -2.59 -6.79 0.16
N ASN A 121 -3.54 -6.55 -0.75
CA ASN A 121 -4.66 -5.65 -0.49
C ASN A 121 -5.48 -6.11 0.71
N LYS A 122 -5.82 -7.40 0.77
CA LYS A 122 -6.60 -7.97 1.89
C LYS A 122 -5.88 -7.82 3.23
N GLU A 123 -4.58 -8.09 3.28
CA GLU A 123 -3.78 -7.90 4.50
C GLU A 123 -3.68 -6.42 4.89
N MET A 124 -3.54 -5.51 3.92
CA MET A 124 -3.54 -4.07 4.18
C MET A 124 -4.88 -3.58 4.73
N ILE A 125 -6.00 -3.98 4.12
CA ILE A 125 -7.36 -3.68 4.59
C ILE A 125 -7.55 -4.20 6.02
N LYS A 126 -7.12 -5.44 6.29
CA LYS A 126 -7.19 -6.05 7.63
C LYS A 126 -6.38 -5.28 8.66
N LYS A 127 -5.19 -4.80 8.30
CA LYS A 127 -4.33 -4.00 9.18
C LYS A 127 -4.95 -2.65 9.51
N ILE A 128 -5.66 -2.04 8.55
CA ILE A 128 -6.30 -0.72 8.71
C ILE A 128 -7.60 -0.83 9.50
N ALA A 129 -8.51 -1.71 9.09
CA ALA A 129 -9.84 -1.88 9.70
C ALA A 129 -9.79 -2.56 11.07
N GLY A 130 -8.75 -3.37 11.31
CA GLY A 130 -8.73 -4.29 12.44
C GLY A 130 -9.67 -5.48 12.24
N ILE A 131 -9.64 -6.43 13.18
CA ILE A 131 -10.31 -7.72 13.01
C ILE A 131 -11.83 -7.64 12.99
N ASN A 132 -12.41 -6.64 13.65
CA ASN A 132 -13.85 -6.49 13.82
C ASN A 132 -14.51 -5.89 12.57
N GLU A 133 -13.84 -4.96 11.89
CA GLU A 133 -14.41 -4.25 10.74
C GLU A 133 -13.86 -4.77 9.40
N TYR A 134 -12.89 -5.68 9.43
CA TYR A 134 -12.24 -6.22 8.22
C TYR A 134 -13.24 -6.75 7.18
N ASN A 135 -14.20 -7.60 7.59
CA ASN A 135 -15.13 -8.22 6.65
C ASN A 135 -16.03 -7.19 5.98
N GLU A 136 -16.54 -6.22 6.75
CA GLU A 136 -17.40 -5.15 6.22
C GLU A 136 -16.61 -4.22 5.29
N ALA A 137 -15.39 -3.86 5.67
CA ALA A 137 -14.51 -3.02 4.85
C ALA A 137 -14.11 -3.72 3.55
N LEU A 138 -13.77 -5.01 3.61
CA LEU A 138 -13.45 -5.79 2.42
C LEU A 138 -14.67 -5.87 1.48
N GLN A 139 -15.85 -6.15 2.03
CA GLN A 139 -17.08 -6.24 1.25
C GLN A 139 -17.42 -4.92 0.55
N GLU A 140 -17.33 -3.77 1.25
CA GLU A 140 -17.55 -2.45 0.64
C GLU A 140 -16.63 -2.21 -0.56
N ILE A 141 -15.34 -2.56 -0.40
CA ILE A 141 -14.34 -2.38 -1.45
C ILE A 141 -14.61 -3.34 -2.62
N GLU A 142 -14.94 -4.60 -2.35
CA GLU A 142 -15.32 -5.59 -3.37
C GLU A 142 -16.52 -5.12 -4.18
N ASP A 143 -17.57 -4.63 -3.52
CA ASP A 143 -18.80 -4.14 -4.16
C ASP A 143 -18.49 -2.94 -5.06
N ARG A 144 -17.74 -1.94 -4.58
CA ARG A 144 -17.37 -0.75 -5.37
C ARG A 144 -16.44 -1.06 -6.54
N VAL A 145 -15.51 -2.00 -6.38
CA VAL A 145 -14.63 -2.47 -7.47
C VAL A 145 -15.46 -3.15 -8.56
N ASN A 146 -16.40 -4.00 -8.18
CA ASN A 146 -17.29 -4.69 -9.11
C ASN A 146 -18.26 -3.73 -9.80
N GLU A 147 -18.81 -2.76 -9.07
CA GLU A 147 -19.65 -1.70 -9.63
C GLU A 147 -18.88 -0.90 -10.69
N THR A 148 -17.69 -0.42 -10.36
CA THR A 148 -16.82 0.32 -11.29
C THR A 148 -16.53 -0.51 -12.54
N LYS A 149 -16.18 -1.78 -12.38
CA LYS A 149 -15.93 -2.71 -13.49
C LYS A 149 -17.16 -2.86 -14.39
N ASN A 150 -18.33 -3.01 -13.80
CA ASN A 150 -19.58 -3.20 -14.54
C ASN A 150 -20.01 -1.93 -15.29
N ASN A 151 -19.78 -0.76 -14.70
CA ASN A 151 -20.07 0.52 -15.35
C ASN A 151 -19.17 0.74 -16.57
N LEU A 152 -17.87 0.50 -16.43
CA LEU A 152 -16.92 0.63 -17.55
C LEU A 152 -17.20 -0.37 -18.68
N LYS A 153 -17.68 -1.58 -18.37
CA LYS A 153 -18.15 -2.55 -19.39
C LYS A 153 -19.37 -2.04 -20.15
N LYS A 154 -20.33 -1.43 -19.46
CA LYS A 154 -21.54 -0.86 -20.11
C LYS A 154 -21.19 0.31 -21.01
N GLU A 155 -20.18 1.10 -20.62
CA GLU A 155 -19.68 2.25 -21.36
C GLU A 155 -18.71 1.86 -22.51
N GLY A 156 -18.34 0.58 -22.63
CA GLY A 156 -17.45 0.08 -23.68
C GLY A 156 -15.97 0.44 -23.47
N HIS A 157 -15.57 0.76 -22.23
CA HIS A 157 -14.19 1.12 -21.89
C HIS A 157 -13.31 -0.09 -21.54
N ILE A 158 -13.91 -1.26 -21.27
CA ILE A 158 -13.24 -2.55 -21.00
C ILE A 158 -14.09 -3.75 -21.45
#